data_AF-A0A7C5MYS6-F1
#
_entry.id   AF-A0A7C5MYS6-F1
#
_cell.length_a   1.000
_cell.length_b   1.000
_cell.length_c   1.000
_cell.angle_alpha   90.00
_cell.angle_beta   90.00
_cell.angle_gamma   90.00
#
_symmetry.space_group_name_H-M   'P 1'
#
loop_
_entity.id
_entity.type
_entity.pdbx_description
1 polymer ?
#
loop_
_entity_poly.entity_id
_entity_poly.type
_entity_poly.pdbx_seq_one_letter_code
_entity_poly.pdbx_strand_id
1 'polypeptide(L)'
;MLKQMKKSMILRFFFLSVTGLFLSFSGMQAQIHVATDGDVGIGSASPQGKLYVSKSTNSAPYTAYFLNSEVGSGTKNGVYSYVTSSGTGPRVGFRNYAYSSSTNTKYAYGSLKYTLTGRGYTVGDYNRTVCKAGNNQSNFGVYNLVETPTSGAGFGIYNFLSTTGTTSGIRYGIFSRVLNNGNGATYALYSSAEGSGSGSRYAGYFNGNVHVVGTLTQTSDARAKENIIAVEGALGLISQLKPKAYTFKADADMSVPEGKQFGFLAQELEEVLPSLVKTVEQPIAANEVDEPLSEEELAKGDVPQETLVTKGSKTLKSVNYIALIPILVQGMQEQQAEIKAQREEIEALRKLLEEK
;
A
#
# COMPACT_ATOMS: atom_id res chain seq x y z
N MET A 1 51.08 -13.11 82.17
CA MET A 1 51.05 -14.43 81.51
C MET A 1 49.78 -14.49 80.66
N LEU A 2 49.91 -14.90 79.41
CA LEU A 2 48.89 -15.07 78.35
C LEU A 2 47.56 -15.67 78.86
N LYS A 3 46.39 -15.46 78.25
CA LYS A 3 46.08 -15.86 76.86
C LYS A 3 44.73 -15.28 76.38
N GLN A 4 44.73 -14.71 75.17
CA GLN A 4 43.53 -14.43 74.35
C GLN A 4 42.76 -15.72 74.03
N MET A 5 41.43 -15.62 73.87
CA MET A 5 40.69 -16.36 72.84
C MET A 5 39.45 -15.57 72.40
N LYS A 6 39.49 -15.11 71.14
CA LYS A 6 38.35 -14.61 70.36
C LYS A 6 37.34 -15.74 70.16
N LYS A 7 36.04 -15.47 70.34
CA LYS A 7 34.97 -16.25 69.70
C LYS A 7 34.03 -15.30 68.94
N SER A 8 33.96 -15.60 67.66
CA SER A 8 33.20 -14.93 66.59
C SER A 8 31.71 -14.87 66.91
N MET A 9 31.14 -13.66 66.88
CA MET A 9 29.69 -13.44 66.90
C MET A 9 29.21 -13.47 65.44
N ILE A 10 28.67 -14.61 65.01
CA ILE A 10 28.00 -14.75 63.72
C ILE A 10 26.70 -13.96 63.81
N LEU A 11 26.67 -12.77 63.19
CA LEU A 11 25.46 -12.00 62.98
C LEU A 11 24.65 -12.70 61.87
N ARG A 12 23.67 -13.51 62.26
CA ARG A 12 22.71 -14.11 61.32
C ARG A 12 21.77 -13.01 60.82
N PHE A 13 22.00 -12.52 59.61
CA PHE A 13 20.97 -11.77 58.88
C PHE A 13 19.85 -12.74 58.51
N PHE A 14 18.71 -12.63 59.19
CA PHE A 14 17.46 -13.19 58.70
C PHE A 14 17.05 -12.40 57.45
N PHE A 15 17.25 -12.98 56.27
CA PHE A 15 16.57 -12.50 55.07
C PHE A 15 15.10 -12.92 55.17
N LEU A 16 14.23 -11.97 55.54
CA LEU A 16 12.80 -12.12 55.35
C LEU A 16 12.54 -12.08 53.83
N SER A 17 12.16 -13.19 53.21
CA SER A 17 11.71 -13.18 51.83
C SER A 17 10.34 -12.50 51.77
N VAL A 18 10.33 -11.19 51.55
CA VAL A 18 9.11 -10.46 51.23
C VAL A 18 8.69 -10.90 49.82
N THR A 19 7.65 -11.72 49.73
CA THR A 19 7.10 -12.27 48.48
C THR A 19 6.30 -11.25 47.67
N GLY A 20 6.25 -9.98 48.08
CA GLY A 20 5.69 -8.89 47.30
C GLY A 20 5.80 -7.54 48.02
N LEU A 21 6.30 -6.53 47.32
CA LEU A 21 6.30 -5.14 47.79
C LEU A 21 4.98 -4.48 47.33
N PHE A 22 4.04 -4.28 48.26
CA PHE A 22 2.81 -3.51 48.00
C PHE A 22 3.03 -2.04 48.36
N LEU A 23 2.98 -1.15 47.35
CA LEU A 23 3.03 0.30 47.53
C LEU A 23 1.66 0.88 47.15
N SER A 24 0.91 1.39 48.12
CA SER A 24 -0.34 2.14 47.88
C SER A 24 -0.13 3.61 48.21
N PHE A 25 -0.37 4.51 47.26
CA PHE A 25 -0.30 5.95 47.46
C PHE A 25 -1.67 6.60 47.22
N SER A 26 -2.12 7.40 48.18
CA SER A 26 -3.32 8.24 48.07
C SER A 26 -2.90 9.70 47.89
N GLY A 27 -2.63 10.12 46.65
CA GLY A 27 -2.26 11.50 46.32
C GLY A 27 -1.84 11.67 44.86
N MET A 28 -2.13 12.85 44.28
CA MET A 28 -1.95 13.13 42.85
C MET A 28 -0.49 12.92 42.42
N GLN A 29 -0.30 11.99 41.47
CA GLN A 29 0.96 11.49 40.90
C GLN A 29 1.73 10.46 41.75
N ALA A 30 1.32 9.19 41.65
CA ALA A 30 2.21 8.07 41.89
C ALA A 30 3.18 7.94 40.70
N GLN A 31 4.48 8.15 40.93
CA GLN A 31 5.53 7.84 39.96
C GLN A 31 6.52 6.88 40.61
N ILE A 32 6.86 5.79 39.92
CA ILE A 32 8.07 5.02 40.22
C ILE A 32 9.23 5.82 39.61
N HIS A 33 10.01 6.51 40.45
CA HIS A 33 11.22 7.20 40.02
C HIS A 33 12.40 6.22 40.10
N VAL A 34 12.98 5.90 38.95
CA VAL A 34 14.22 5.13 38.86
C VAL A 34 15.37 6.13 38.74
N ALA A 35 16.36 6.02 39.62
CA ALA A 35 17.55 6.88 39.59
C ALA A 35 18.25 6.84 38.22
N THR A 36 19.00 7.89 37.88
CA THR A 36 19.60 8.04 36.54
C THR A 36 20.50 6.89 36.11
N ASP A 37 21.03 6.14 37.07
CA ASP A 37 21.98 5.03 36.99
C ASP A 37 21.37 3.64 37.33
N GLY A 38 20.09 3.57 37.72
CA GLY A 38 19.43 2.31 38.09
C GLY A 38 18.60 1.72 36.96
N ASP A 39 18.67 0.40 36.79
CA ASP A 39 17.78 -0.36 35.92
C ASP A 39 16.77 -1.17 36.74
N VAL A 40 15.50 -1.18 36.34
CA VAL A 40 14.44 -1.98 36.97
C VAL A 40 14.11 -3.18 36.09
N GLY A 41 14.40 -4.38 36.61
CA GLY A 41 14.02 -5.65 36.00
C GLY A 41 12.74 -6.22 36.60
N ILE A 42 11.75 -6.55 35.77
CA ILE A 42 10.58 -7.35 36.13
C ILE A 42 10.66 -8.67 35.34
N GLY A 43 10.94 -9.77 36.03
CA GLY A 43 11.13 -11.09 35.40
C GLY A 43 12.52 -11.33 34.80
N SER A 44 13.50 -10.46 35.10
CA SER A 44 14.92 -10.66 34.76
C SER A 44 15.82 -10.21 35.92
N ALA A 45 16.85 -11.00 36.21
CA ALA A 45 17.87 -10.63 37.20
C ALA A 45 18.97 -9.72 36.62
N SER A 46 18.99 -9.52 35.30
CA SER A 46 20.01 -8.72 34.58
C SER A 46 19.31 -7.81 33.55
N PRO A 47 18.58 -6.78 33.98
CA PRO A 47 17.93 -5.84 33.07
C PRO A 47 18.95 -5.15 32.16
N GLN A 48 18.56 -4.85 30.92
CA GLN A 48 19.41 -4.19 29.90
C GLN A 48 18.98 -2.74 29.65
N GLY A 49 18.20 -2.18 30.56
CA GLY A 49 17.69 -0.82 30.45
C GLY A 49 16.78 -0.46 31.62
N LYS A 50 16.44 0.83 31.68
CA LYS A 50 15.80 1.45 32.85
C LYS A 50 14.49 0.77 33.28
N LEU A 51 13.74 0.26 32.32
CA LEU A 51 12.60 -0.63 32.55
C LEU A 51 12.72 -1.82 31.59
N TYR A 52 12.96 -3.00 32.14
CA TYR A 52 13.06 -4.25 31.39
C TYR A 52 12.04 -5.25 31.92
N VAL A 53 11.08 -5.63 31.06
CA VAL A 53 10.08 -6.65 31.38
C VAL A 53 10.25 -7.80 30.40
N SER A 54 10.41 -9.02 30.92
CA SER A 54 10.58 -10.21 30.08
C SER A 54 9.87 -11.42 30.68
N LYS A 55 9.31 -12.27 29.80
CA LYS A 55 8.69 -13.54 30.19
C LYS A 55 9.00 -14.62 29.16
N SER A 56 9.36 -15.81 29.62
CA SER A 56 9.62 -16.99 28.78
C SER A 56 8.70 -18.13 29.21
N THR A 57 7.64 -18.38 28.45
CA THR A 57 6.68 -19.48 28.70
C THR A 57 6.13 -20.00 27.37
N ASN A 58 5.69 -21.28 27.34
CA ASN A 58 5.11 -21.92 26.15
C ASN A 58 3.61 -21.59 25.91
N SER A 59 2.99 -20.72 26.71
CA SER A 59 1.61 -20.25 26.50
C SER A 59 1.61 -18.92 25.74
N ALA A 60 0.47 -18.22 25.61
CA ALA A 60 0.40 -16.87 25.04
C ALA A 60 0.52 -15.77 26.13
N PRO A 61 1.69 -15.52 26.76
CA PRO A 61 1.78 -14.50 27.80
C PRO A 61 1.88 -13.09 27.20
N TYR A 62 1.25 -12.12 27.87
CA TYR A 62 1.57 -10.71 27.68
C TYR A 62 2.76 -10.33 28.57
N THR A 63 3.76 -9.66 27.98
CA THR A 63 4.88 -9.07 28.75
C THR A 63 4.42 -7.81 29.49
N ALA A 64 3.51 -7.03 28.90
CA ALA A 64 2.77 -5.96 29.55
C ALA A 64 1.33 -5.90 29.00
N TYR A 65 0.34 -5.70 29.87
CA TYR A 65 -1.07 -5.56 29.49
C TYR A 65 -1.64 -4.28 30.11
N PHE A 66 -2.11 -3.37 29.28
CA PHE A 66 -2.68 -2.08 29.70
C PHE A 66 -4.16 -2.05 29.32
N LEU A 67 -5.05 -2.05 30.32
CA LEU A 67 -6.50 -1.98 30.13
C LEU A 67 -7.06 -0.76 30.86
N ASN A 68 -7.85 0.03 30.15
CA ASN A 68 -8.66 1.11 30.72
C ASN A 68 -10.15 0.77 30.47
N SER A 69 -10.83 0.23 31.48
CA SER A 69 -12.21 -0.28 31.41
C SER A 69 -13.24 0.64 32.10
N GLU A 70 -12.93 1.93 32.19
CA GLU A 70 -13.74 2.91 32.91
C GLU A 70 -15.08 3.20 32.21
N VAL A 71 -16.19 3.20 32.97
CA VAL A 71 -17.57 3.31 32.44
C VAL A 71 -18.09 4.74 32.27
N GLY A 72 -17.32 5.77 32.64
CA GLY A 72 -17.74 7.17 32.56
C GLY A 72 -17.69 7.77 31.14
N SER A 73 -18.30 8.94 30.92
CA SER A 73 -18.39 9.60 29.60
C SER A 73 -17.14 10.38 29.14
N GLY A 74 -16.14 10.58 30.01
CA GLY A 74 -14.90 11.28 29.65
C GLY A 74 -13.99 10.50 28.68
N THR A 75 -12.97 11.15 28.13
CA THR A 75 -11.95 10.48 27.28
C THR A 75 -11.20 9.41 28.06
N LYS A 76 -11.07 8.21 27.49
CA LYS A 76 -10.31 7.09 28.07
C LYS A 76 -9.10 6.80 27.20
N ASN A 77 -7.92 6.87 27.80
CA ASN A 77 -6.66 6.56 27.13
C ASN A 77 -6.12 5.25 27.70
N GLY A 78 -5.81 4.27 26.84
CA GLY A 78 -5.14 3.03 27.24
C GLY A 78 -3.63 3.24 27.43
N VAL A 79 -2.94 3.61 26.35
CA VAL A 79 -1.52 3.96 26.36
C VAL A 79 -1.34 5.32 25.68
N TYR A 80 -0.81 6.31 26.39
CA TYR A 80 -0.55 7.66 25.88
C TYR A 80 0.95 7.93 25.89
N SER A 81 1.59 7.96 24.72
CA SER A 81 3.01 8.35 24.57
C SER A 81 3.12 9.71 23.89
N TYR A 82 3.91 10.59 24.49
CA TYR A 82 4.14 11.94 24.01
C TYR A 82 5.62 12.31 24.19
N VAL A 83 6.30 12.64 23.10
CA VAL A 83 7.74 12.98 23.11
C VAL A 83 7.92 14.44 22.74
N THR A 84 8.52 15.22 23.64
CA THR A 84 8.90 16.63 23.38
C THR A 84 10.36 16.86 23.75
N SER A 85 11.07 17.64 22.92
CA SER A 85 12.39 18.16 23.27
C SER A 85 12.75 19.37 22.41
N SER A 86 13.63 20.25 22.90
CA SER A 86 14.15 21.43 22.18
C SER A 86 15.43 21.16 21.37
N GLY A 87 15.99 19.95 21.42
CA GLY A 87 17.24 19.58 20.73
C GLY A 87 17.08 19.34 19.22
N THR A 88 18.14 18.86 18.55
CA THR A 88 18.14 18.53 17.11
C THR A 88 18.00 17.04 16.81
N GLY A 89 18.01 16.17 17.84
CA GLY A 89 17.92 14.72 17.68
C GLY A 89 16.53 14.21 17.26
N PRO A 90 16.44 13.00 16.69
CA PRO A 90 15.17 12.39 16.27
C PRO A 90 14.25 12.10 17.46
N ARG A 91 12.93 12.20 17.23
CA ARG A 91 11.89 11.88 18.22
C ARG A 91 11.21 10.59 17.82
N VAL A 92 11.09 9.67 18.77
CA VAL A 92 10.52 8.36 18.55
C VAL A 92 9.48 8.12 19.66
N GLY A 93 8.20 8.27 19.33
CA GLY A 93 7.10 8.11 20.29
C GLY A 93 6.83 6.66 20.68
N PHE A 94 6.69 5.80 19.68
CA PHE A 94 6.59 4.36 19.83
C PHE A 94 7.52 3.70 18.81
N ARG A 95 8.30 2.71 19.27
CA ARG A 95 9.16 1.89 18.42
C ARG A 95 9.02 0.45 18.88
N ASN A 96 8.37 -0.35 18.06
CA ASN A 96 8.15 -1.76 18.29
C ASN A 96 9.06 -2.56 17.35
N TYR A 97 9.77 -3.56 17.88
CA TYR A 97 10.54 -4.52 17.08
C TYR A 97 9.97 -5.92 17.32
N ALA A 98 9.66 -6.62 16.23
CA ALA A 98 9.37 -8.05 16.26
C ALA A 98 10.48 -8.76 15.49
N TYR A 99 11.33 -9.51 16.21
CA TYR A 99 12.40 -10.31 15.62
C TYR A 99 12.24 -11.76 16.06
N SER A 100 12.23 -12.69 15.11
CA SER A 100 12.14 -14.12 15.37
C SER A 100 12.85 -14.89 14.28
N SER A 101 13.69 -15.86 14.66
CA SER A 101 14.33 -16.82 13.75
C SER A 101 13.49 -18.09 13.49
N SER A 102 12.26 -18.14 14.01
CA SER A 102 11.34 -19.26 13.83
C SER A 102 10.92 -19.44 12.36
N THR A 103 10.57 -20.67 11.98
CA THR A 103 9.97 -21.02 10.68
C THR A 103 8.43 -20.88 10.67
N ASN A 104 7.80 -20.63 11.82
CA ASN A 104 6.36 -20.45 11.94
C ASN A 104 5.92 -19.02 11.54
N THR A 105 4.61 -18.80 11.34
CA THR A 105 4.04 -17.50 10.98
C THR A 105 4.30 -16.45 12.06
N LYS A 106 4.72 -15.26 11.65
CA LYS A 106 5.17 -14.18 12.54
C LYS A 106 4.20 -13.02 12.44
N TYR A 107 3.68 -12.57 13.58
CA TYR A 107 2.73 -11.47 13.65
C TYR A 107 3.32 -10.30 14.44
N ALA A 108 3.12 -9.08 13.96
CA ALA A 108 3.40 -7.84 14.69
C ALA A 108 2.25 -6.86 14.41
N TYR A 109 1.43 -6.59 15.42
CA TYR A 109 0.27 -5.71 15.30
C TYR A 109 0.56 -4.36 15.95
N GLY A 110 0.27 -3.26 15.26
CA GLY A 110 0.29 -1.91 15.82
C GLY A 110 -1.02 -1.55 16.55
N SER A 111 -2.15 -1.98 15.97
CA SER A 111 -3.53 -1.85 16.48
C SER A 111 -4.35 -3.03 15.93
N LEU A 112 -5.00 -3.84 16.77
CA LEU A 112 -5.63 -5.10 16.34
C LEU A 112 -7.12 -4.99 15.97
N LYS A 113 -7.91 -4.19 16.68
CA LYS A 113 -9.35 -4.02 16.41
C LYS A 113 -9.90 -2.73 17.03
N TYR A 114 -10.74 -2.01 16.27
CA TYR A 114 -11.59 -0.94 16.79
C TYR A 114 -13.06 -1.39 16.70
N THR A 115 -13.72 -1.59 17.84
CA THR A 115 -15.17 -1.84 17.91
C THR A 115 -15.84 -0.58 18.45
N LEU A 116 -16.74 0.04 17.68
CA LEU A 116 -17.39 1.28 18.09
C LEU A 116 -18.90 1.16 17.89
N THR A 117 -19.67 1.39 18.95
CA THR A 117 -21.13 1.39 18.95
C THR A 117 -21.65 2.83 19.06
N GLY A 118 -22.48 3.29 18.11
CA GLY A 118 -23.11 4.62 18.16
C GLY A 118 -23.14 5.38 16.82
N ARG A 119 -23.79 6.56 16.82
CA ARG A 119 -23.86 7.48 15.67
C ARG A 119 -22.88 8.64 15.90
N GLY A 120 -21.92 8.87 15.00
CA GLY A 120 -20.95 9.97 15.10
C GLY A 120 -19.80 9.91 14.07
N TYR A 121 -19.00 10.99 13.99
CA TYR A 121 -17.75 11.00 13.23
C TYR A 121 -16.66 10.24 14.00
N THR A 122 -15.99 9.31 13.34
CA THR A 122 -15.07 8.37 13.97
C THR A 122 -13.71 8.41 13.28
N VAL A 123 -12.64 8.33 14.06
CA VAL A 123 -11.25 8.23 13.58
C VAL A 123 -10.59 7.05 14.28
N GLY A 124 -9.99 6.13 13.50
CA GLY A 124 -9.23 4.98 14.04
C GLY A 124 -7.81 5.39 14.40
N ASP A 125 -6.91 5.41 13.42
CA ASP A 125 -5.53 5.88 13.60
C ASP A 125 -5.33 7.28 13.01
N TYR A 126 -4.92 8.24 13.84
CA TYR A 126 -4.63 9.62 13.42
C TYR A 126 -3.13 9.94 13.56
N ASN A 127 -2.45 10.11 12.44
CA ASN A 127 -1.05 10.52 12.39
C ASN A 127 -0.94 11.97 11.86
N ARG A 128 -0.33 12.87 12.63
CA ARG A 128 -0.07 14.27 12.22
C ARG A 128 1.40 14.62 12.34
N THR A 129 2.06 14.81 11.21
CA THR A 129 3.42 15.35 11.15
C THR A 129 3.37 16.87 10.97
N VAL A 130 3.98 17.62 11.89
CA VAL A 130 4.11 19.08 11.81
C VAL A 130 5.60 19.42 11.75
N CYS A 131 6.05 20.04 10.66
CA CYS A 131 7.41 20.58 10.56
C CYS A 131 7.42 22.06 10.99
N LYS A 132 8.54 22.49 11.59
CA LYS A 132 8.79 23.90 11.91
C LYS A 132 9.26 24.63 10.63
N ALA A 133 8.95 25.92 10.51
CA ALA A 133 9.47 26.77 9.45
C ALA A 133 11.01 26.68 9.37
N GLY A 134 11.56 26.51 8.15
CA GLY A 134 12.99 26.37 7.89
C GLY A 134 13.55 24.94 7.83
N ASN A 135 12.70 23.90 7.92
CA ASN A 135 13.14 22.52 7.71
C ASN A 135 13.29 22.19 6.20
N ASN A 136 14.53 21.95 5.76
CA ASN A 136 14.86 21.58 4.37
C ASN A 136 15.02 20.05 4.16
N GLN A 137 14.59 19.23 5.12
CA GLN A 137 14.70 17.76 5.06
C GLN A 137 13.36 17.10 4.71
N SER A 138 13.40 15.87 4.19
CA SER A 138 12.21 15.06 3.89
C SER A 138 11.43 14.75 5.16
N ASN A 139 10.10 14.93 5.13
CA ASN A 139 9.21 14.62 6.25
C ASN A 139 8.18 13.57 5.79
N PHE A 140 7.97 12.54 6.60
CA PHE A 140 7.01 11.47 6.31
C PHE A 140 5.87 11.48 7.36
N GLY A 141 4.63 11.34 6.91
CA GLY A 141 3.47 11.17 7.80
C GLY A 141 3.33 9.73 8.29
N VAL A 142 3.42 8.79 7.35
CA VAL A 142 3.48 7.35 7.56
C VAL A 142 4.53 6.81 6.60
N TYR A 143 5.48 6.01 7.08
CA TYR A 143 6.49 5.35 6.26
C TYR A 143 6.41 3.85 6.51
N ASN A 144 5.94 3.11 5.51
CA ASN A 144 5.86 1.65 5.52
C ASN A 144 6.94 1.14 4.56
N LEU A 145 7.88 0.33 5.06
CA LEU A 145 8.89 -0.36 4.26
C LEU A 145 8.64 -1.86 4.40
N VAL A 146 8.47 -2.54 3.26
CA VAL A 146 8.31 -3.98 3.19
C VAL A 146 9.44 -4.56 2.36
N GLU A 147 10.31 -5.34 3.00
CA GLU A 147 11.44 -6.04 2.38
C GLU A 147 11.18 -7.55 2.45
N THR A 148 10.74 -8.15 1.34
CA THR A 148 10.42 -9.58 1.29
C THR A 148 11.40 -10.31 0.37
N PRO A 149 12.34 -11.11 0.90
CA PRO A 149 13.27 -11.90 0.09
C PRO A 149 12.63 -13.18 -0.49
N THR A 150 11.30 -13.27 -0.49
CA THR A 150 10.56 -14.51 -0.79
C THR A 150 9.97 -14.49 -2.21
N SER A 151 9.65 -15.67 -2.74
CA SER A 151 8.95 -15.85 -4.03
C SER A 151 7.43 -15.64 -3.96
N GLY A 152 6.89 -15.28 -2.78
CA GLY A 152 5.47 -15.02 -2.56
C GLY A 152 5.07 -13.57 -2.82
N ALA A 153 3.77 -13.28 -2.78
CA ALA A 153 3.26 -11.91 -2.93
C ALA A 153 3.62 -11.05 -1.71
N GLY A 154 4.17 -9.85 -1.95
CA GLY A 154 4.44 -8.85 -0.92
C GLY A 154 3.48 -7.67 -1.05
N PHE A 155 2.89 -7.24 0.06
CA PHE A 155 1.95 -6.11 0.09
C PHE A 155 2.50 -5.01 1.01
N GLY A 156 2.77 -3.83 0.46
CA GLY A 156 3.26 -2.68 1.23
C GLY A 156 2.18 -2.03 2.09
N ILE A 157 0.99 -1.85 1.50
CA ILE A 157 -0.23 -1.35 2.15
C ILE A 157 -1.40 -2.11 1.52
N TYR A 158 -2.17 -2.83 2.32
CA TYR A 158 -3.42 -3.46 1.89
C TYR A 158 -4.58 -2.73 2.56
N ASN A 159 -5.41 -2.07 1.75
CA ASN A 159 -6.61 -1.37 2.21
C ASN A 159 -7.83 -2.10 1.67
N PHE A 160 -8.68 -2.59 2.56
CA PHE A 160 -9.95 -3.23 2.20
C PHE A 160 -11.10 -2.47 2.84
N LEU A 161 -12.05 -2.03 2.01
CA LEU A 161 -13.28 -1.39 2.46
C LEU A 161 -14.45 -2.27 2.03
N SER A 162 -15.13 -2.86 3.00
CA SER A 162 -16.38 -3.57 2.83
C SER A 162 -17.47 -2.90 3.65
N THR A 163 -18.70 -2.93 3.14
CA THR A 163 -19.88 -2.45 3.84
C THR A 163 -20.87 -3.59 4.02
N THR A 164 -21.29 -3.86 5.25
CA THR A 164 -22.39 -4.77 5.54
C THR A 164 -23.71 -3.97 5.64
N GLY A 165 -24.72 -4.34 4.86
CA GLY A 165 -26.04 -3.68 4.81
C GLY A 165 -26.27 -2.69 3.65
N THR A 166 -27.52 -2.24 3.48
CA THR A 166 -27.97 -1.34 2.40
C THR A 166 -27.62 0.13 2.70
N THR A 167 -26.36 0.52 2.56
CA THR A 167 -25.94 1.93 2.75
C THR A 167 -25.77 2.67 1.41
N SER A 168 -26.33 3.88 1.31
CA SER A 168 -26.39 4.71 0.08
C SER A 168 -25.27 5.75 -0.05
N GLY A 169 -24.27 5.75 0.83
CA GLY A 169 -23.25 6.79 0.87
C GLY A 169 -22.06 6.52 -0.05
N ILE A 170 -21.40 7.58 -0.52
CA ILE A 170 -20.14 7.48 -1.28
C ILE A 170 -19.06 6.87 -0.38
N ARG A 171 -18.18 6.05 -0.97
CA ARG A 171 -17.04 5.41 -0.30
C ARG A 171 -15.77 5.68 -1.08
N TYR A 172 -14.68 5.87 -0.34
CA TYR A 172 -13.34 6.00 -0.90
C TYR A 172 -12.47 4.94 -0.25
N GLY A 173 -11.94 3.99 -1.02
CA GLY A 173 -10.96 3.02 -0.51
C GLY A 173 -9.64 3.71 -0.17
N ILE A 174 -9.24 4.68 -1.00
CA ILE A 174 -8.12 5.59 -0.74
C ILE A 174 -8.57 6.99 -1.16
N PHE A 175 -8.55 7.94 -0.24
CA PHE A 175 -8.74 9.36 -0.54
C PHE A 175 -7.43 10.10 -0.33
N SER A 176 -6.73 10.42 -1.43
CA SER A 176 -5.50 11.21 -1.39
C SER A 176 -5.77 12.64 -1.87
N ARG A 177 -5.35 13.62 -1.07
CA ARG A 177 -5.44 15.05 -1.41
C ARG A 177 -4.20 15.76 -0.88
N VAL A 178 -3.63 16.61 -1.72
CA VAL A 178 -2.52 17.50 -1.33
C VAL A 178 -2.96 18.95 -1.52
N LEU A 179 -2.69 19.78 -0.52
CA LEU A 179 -2.84 21.23 -0.58
C LEU A 179 -1.43 21.83 -0.53
N ASN A 180 -1.00 22.46 -1.63
CA ASN A 180 0.27 23.16 -1.69
C ASN A 180 0.03 24.59 -2.21
N ASN A 181 0.38 25.58 -1.38
CA ASN A 181 0.30 27.01 -1.73
C ASN A 181 1.66 27.58 -2.19
N GLY A 182 2.70 26.75 -2.31
CA GLY A 182 4.03 27.13 -2.80
C GLY A 182 4.25 26.75 -4.27
N ASN A 183 5.40 27.14 -4.82
CA ASN A 183 5.73 26.98 -6.24
C ASN A 183 6.31 25.60 -6.62
N GLY A 184 6.41 24.67 -5.66
CA GLY A 184 6.97 23.34 -5.89
C GLY A 184 6.01 22.41 -6.63
N ALA A 185 6.56 21.48 -7.42
CA ALA A 185 5.78 20.41 -8.02
C ALA A 185 5.05 19.60 -6.94
N THR A 186 3.79 19.25 -7.21
CA THR A 186 2.92 18.59 -6.24
C THR A 186 2.35 17.31 -6.84
N TYR A 187 2.56 16.18 -6.16
CA TYR A 187 2.08 14.88 -6.59
C TYR A 187 1.17 14.31 -5.49
N ALA A 188 -0.13 14.19 -5.77
CA ALA A 188 -1.07 13.57 -4.83
C ALA A 188 -0.92 12.04 -4.78
N LEU A 189 -0.44 11.46 -5.87
CA LEU A 189 0.00 10.09 -5.97
C LEU A 189 1.21 10.06 -6.90
N TYR A 190 2.31 9.48 -6.42
CA TYR A 190 3.48 9.14 -7.24
C TYR A 190 3.75 7.66 -6.99
N SER A 191 3.76 6.87 -8.06
CA SER A 191 4.07 5.44 -8.01
C SER A 191 5.02 5.08 -9.14
N SER A 192 5.95 4.17 -8.86
CA SER A 192 6.83 3.58 -9.85
C SER A 192 6.96 2.08 -9.59
N ALA A 193 7.16 1.32 -10.66
CA ALA A 193 7.42 -0.11 -10.60
C ALA A 193 8.66 -0.39 -11.47
N GLU A 194 9.81 -0.45 -10.83
CA GLU A 194 11.13 -0.52 -11.48
C GLU A 194 11.86 -1.82 -11.08
N GLY A 195 12.80 -2.27 -11.90
CA GLY A 195 13.63 -3.45 -11.62
C GLY A 195 14.09 -4.17 -12.88
N SER A 196 15.08 -5.05 -12.74
CA SER A 196 15.75 -5.74 -13.86
C SER A 196 15.18 -7.12 -14.23
N GLY A 197 14.29 -7.70 -13.41
CA GLY A 197 13.64 -8.99 -13.71
C GLY A 197 12.67 -8.95 -14.92
N SER A 198 12.26 -10.11 -15.41
CA SER A 198 11.41 -10.26 -16.61
C SER A 198 9.90 -10.14 -16.36
N GLY A 199 9.46 -10.05 -15.11
CA GLY A 199 8.04 -9.95 -14.75
C GLY A 199 7.39 -8.63 -15.22
N SER A 200 6.09 -8.68 -15.46
CA SER A 200 5.29 -7.49 -15.76
C SER A 200 5.33 -6.51 -14.59
N ARG A 201 5.48 -5.22 -14.89
CA ARG A 201 5.50 -4.14 -13.89
C ARG A 201 4.45 -3.10 -14.22
N TYR A 202 3.64 -2.76 -13.23
CA TYR A 202 2.60 -1.76 -13.35
C TYR A 202 2.74 -0.75 -12.22
N ALA A 203 3.04 0.51 -12.55
CA ALA A 203 2.99 1.59 -11.56
C ALA A 203 1.56 1.85 -11.06
N GLY A 204 0.55 1.42 -11.84
CA GLY A 204 -0.85 1.31 -11.43
C GLY A 204 -1.55 0.22 -12.23
N TYR A 205 -2.33 -0.63 -11.55
CA TYR A 205 -3.19 -1.65 -12.15
C TYR A 205 -4.61 -1.45 -11.62
N PHE A 206 -5.58 -1.33 -12.53
CA PHE A 206 -6.96 -1.02 -12.18
C PHE A 206 -7.89 -2.07 -12.80
N ASN A 207 -8.54 -2.88 -11.95
CA ASN A 207 -9.61 -3.78 -12.35
C ASN A 207 -10.94 -3.00 -12.29
N GLY A 208 -11.26 -2.28 -13.35
CA GLY A 208 -12.45 -1.43 -13.41
C GLY A 208 -12.27 -0.20 -14.30
N ASN A 209 -13.34 0.59 -14.40
CA ASN A 209 -13.34 1.85 -15.14
C ASN A 209 -12.43 2.88 -14.46
N VAL A 210 -11.59 3.56 -15.23
CA VAL A 210 -10.78 4.71 -14.77
C VAL A 210 -11.38 5.99 -15.35
N HIS A 211 -11.74 6.92 -14.48
CA HIS A 211 -12.25 8.24 -14.88
C HIS A 211 -11.19 9.32 -14.61
N VAL A 212 -10.85 10.09 -15.65
CA VAL A 212 -9.89 11.20 -15.58
C VAL A 212 -10.60 12.49 -15.99
N VAL A 213 -10.79 13.42 -15.05
CA VAL A 213 -11.40 14.73 -15.33
C VAL A 213 -10.43 15.65 -16.09
N GLY A 214 -9.13 15.51 -15.84
CA GLY A 214 -8.07 16.27 -16.50
C GLY A 214 -7.50 15.58 -17.74
N THR A 215 -6.20 15.79 -17.99
CA THR A 215 -5.50 15.24 -19.17
C THR A 215 -4.60 14.07 -18.77
N LEU A 216 -4.63 12.98 -19.55
CA LEU A 216 -3.65 11.90 -19.48
C LEU A 216 -2.51 12.16 -20.47
N THR A 217 -1.32 12.49 -19.99
CA THR A 217 -0.15 12.80 -20.81
C THR A 217 0.86 11.65 -20.81
N GLN A 218 1.52 11.41 -21.95
CA GLN A 218 2.63 10.46 -22.10
C GLN A 218 3.88 11.20 -22.57
N THR A 219 5.04 10.90 -21.99
CA THR A 219 6.32 11.54 -22.36
C THR A 219 6.63 11.28 -23.84
N SER A 220 6.86 12.35 -24.61
CA SER A 220 7.06 12.28 -26.06
C SER A 220 8.21 13.18 -26.56
N ASP A 221 9.05 13.67 -25.64
CA ASP A 221 10.20 14.53 -25.95
C ASP A 221 11.23 13.80 -26.81
N ALA A 222 11.83 14.49 -27.79
CA ALA A 222 12.84 13.91 -28.68
C ALA A 222 14.06 13.36 -27.93
N ARG A 223 14.42 13.96 -26.78
CA ARG A 223 15.54 13.50 -25.93
C ARG A 223 15.27 12.16 -25.25
N ALA A 224 14.01 11.74 -25.18
CA ALA A 224 13.60 10.47 -24.59
C ALA A 224 13.36 9.38 -25.65
N LYS A 225 13.76 9.61 -26.90
CA LYS A 225 13.50 8.73 -28.04
C LYS A 225 14.79 8.47 -28.83
N GLU A 226 14.87 7.29 -29.41
CA GLU A 226 15.91 6.86 -30.33
C GLU A 226 15.27 6.10 -31.51
N ASN A 227 16.03 5.89 -32.59
CA ASN A 227 15.57 5.14 -33.77
C ASN A 227 14.25 5.66 -34.39
N ILE A 228 14.15 6.98 -34.54
CA ILE A 228 12.96 7.65 -35.09
C ILE A 228 12.92 7.44 -36.61
N ILE A 229 11.99 6.62 -37.08
CA ILE A 229 11.72 6.36 -38.49
C ILE A 229 10.31 6.84 -38.87
N ALA A 230 10.11 7.18 -40.14
CA ALA A 230 8.78 7.52 -40.66
C ALA A 230 7.87 6.28 -40.64
N VAL A 231 6.56 6.50 -40.45
CA VAL A 231 5.54 5.47 -40.66
C VAL A 231 5.19 5.49 -42.14
N GLU A 232 5.30 4.34 -42.81
CA GLU A 232 4.99 4.18 -44.23
C GLU A 232 4.03 2.99 -44.43
N GLY A 233 3.21 3.04 -45.47
CA GLY A 233 2.27 1.97 -45.79
C GLY A 233 1.13 1.85 -44.78
N ALA A 234 0.84 2.92 -44.04
CA ALA A 234 -0.18 2.92 -43.01
C ALA A 234 -1.58 2.66 -43.56
N LEU A 235 -1.89 3.16 -44.76
CA LEU A 235 -3.18 2.93 -45.43
C LEU A 235 -3.42 1.44 -45.69
N GLY A 236 -2.39 0.73 -46.17
CA GLY A 236 -2.44 -0.71 -46.37
C GLY A 236 -2.61 -1.49 -45.07
N LEU A 237 -1.97 -1.05 -43.98
CA LEU A 237 -2.16 -1.64 -42.65
C LEU A 237 -3.59 -1.43 -42.14
N ILE A 238 -4.10 -0.20 -42.23
CA ILE A 238 -5.45 0.15 -41.76
C ILE A 238 -6.52 -0.61 -42.54
N SER A 239 -6.34 -0.81 -43.85
CA SER A 239 -7.30 -1.57 -44.67
C SER A 239 -7.46 -3.04 -44.25
N GLN A 240 -6.48 -3.60 -43.53
CA GLN A 240 -6.53 -4.97 -43.02
C GLN A 240 -7.23 -5.06 -41.66
N LEU A 241 -7.41 -3.93 -40.97
CA LEU A 241 -8.03 -3.89 -39.65
C LEU A 241 -9.53 -4.18 -39.75
N LYS A 242 -10.04 -4.95 -38.78
CA LYS A 242 -11.45 -5.39 -38.73
C LYS A 242 -12.11 -4.88 -37.44
N PRO A 243 -12.64 -3.64 -37.41
CA PRO A 243 -13.39 -3.14 -36.26
C PRO A 243 -14.59 -4.05 -35.95
N LYS A 244 -14.84 -4.31 -34.67
CA LYS A 244 -15.94 -5.15 -34.18
C LYS A 244 -16.78 -4.36 -33.18
N ALA A 245 -18.06 -4.67 -33.15
CA ALA A 245 -18.92 -4.34 -32.03
C ALA A 245 -19.10 -5.58 -31.14
N TYR A 246 -18.96 -5.44 -29.83
CA TYR A 246 -19.05 -6.56 -28.90
C TYR A 246 -19.60 -6.12 -27.54
N THR A 247 -19.96 -7.09 -26.71
CA THR A 247 -20.24 -6.92 -25.29
C THR A 247 -19.31 -7.84 -24.52
N PHE A 248 -18.86 -7.41 -23.34
CA PHE A 248 -18.05 -8.30 -22.50
C PHE A 248 -18.91 -9.43 -21.94
N LYS A 249 -18.30 -10.61 -21.79
CA LYS A 249 -18.90 -11.70 -21.02
C LYS A 249 -18.78 -11.34 -19.53
N ALA A 250 -19.78 -11.73 -18.74
CA ALA A 250 -19.66 -11.65 -17.29
C ALA A 250 -18.50 -12.55 -16.83
N ASP A 251 -17.61 -12.00 -16.02
CA ASP A 251 -16.48 -12.70 -15.42
C ASP A 251 -16.33 -12.17 -13.98
N ALA A 252 -16.36 -13.06 -12.99
CA ALA A 252 -16.35 -12.69 -11.58
C ALA A 252 -15.04 -12.00 -11.16
N ASP A 253 -13.96 -12.22 -11.92
CA ASP A 253 -12.64 -11.67 -11.63
C ASP A 253 -12.36 -10.37 -12.42
N MET A 254 -13.24 -9.96 -13.33
CA MET A 254 -13.08 -8.75 -14.14
C MET A 254 -14.24 -7.77 -14.01
N SER A 255 -13.94 -6.55 -13.57
CA SER A 255 -14.87 -5.42 -13.58
C SER A 255 -14.88 -4.74 -14.96
N VAL A 256 -15.41 -5.45 -15.95
CA VAL A 256 -15.53 -4.97 -17.35
C VAL A 256 -16.66 -3.95 -17.52
N PRO A 257 -16.57 -3.03 -18.50
CA PRO A 257 -17.64 -2.07 -18.77
C PRO A 257 -18.91 -2.75 -19.27
N GLU A 258 -20.06 -2.21 -18.87
CA GLU A 258 -21.37 -2.65 -19.31
C GLU A 258 -21.72 -2.15 -20.72
N GLY A 259 -22.64 -2.83 -21.39
CA GLY A 259 -23.21 -2.41 -22.67
C GLY A 259 -22.32 -2.69 -23.89
N LYS A 260 -22.77 -2.17 -25.03
CA LYS A 260 -22.14 -2.40 -26.34
C LYS A 260 -20.89 -1.53 -26.51
N GLN A 261 -19.78 -2.17 -26.87
CA GLN A 261 -18.48 -1.57 -27.10
C GLN A 261 -18.08 -1.70 -28.57
N PHE A 262 -17.17 -0.84 -29.02
CA PHE A 262 -16.53 -0.90 -30.33
C PHE A 262 -15.02 -0.97 -30.16
N GLY A 263 -14.35 -1.85 -30.90
CA GLY A 263 -12.91 -2.04 -30.80
C GLY A 263 -12.40 -3.13 -31.74
N PHE A 264 -11.33 -3.80 -31.35
CA PHE A 264 -10.72 -4.88 -32.13
C PHE A 264 -10.60 -6.16 -31.31
N LEU A 265 -10.60 -7.30 -32.00
CA LEU A 265 -10.17 -8.56 -31.40
C LEU A 265 -8.63 -8.56 -31.35
N ALA A 266 -8.06 -8.68 -30.15
CA ALA A 266 -6.61 -8.53 -29.96
C ALA A 266 -5.79 -9.52 -30.79
N GLN A 267 -6.30 -10.73 -31.00
CA GLN A 267 -5.65 -11.77 -31.81
C GLN A 267 -5.59 -11.38 -33.30
N GLU A 268 -6.70 -10.88 -33.86
CA GLU A 268 -6.72 -10.41 -35.25
C GLU A 268 -5.83 -9.17 -35.43
N LEU A 269 -5.79 -8.29 -34.42
CA LEU A 269 -4.96 -7.09 -34.47
C LEU A 269 -3.46 -7.43 -34.39
N GLU A 270 -3.09 -8.43 -33.61
CA GLU A 270 -1.70 -8.86 -33.44
C GLU A 270 -1.08 -9.41 -34.73
N GLU A 271 -1.88 -10.03 -35.60
CA GLU A 271 -1.43 -10.50 -36.92
C GLU A 271 -0.99 -9.34 -37.83
N VAL A 272 -1.58 -8.16 -37.66
CA VAL A 272 -1.30 -6.96 -38.49
C VAL A 272 -0.35 -5.99 -37.78
N LEU A 273 -0.54 -5.75 -36.49
CA LEU A 273 0.16 -4.76 -35.65
C LEU A 273 0.59 -5.39 -34.31
N PRO A 274 1.54 -6.34 -34.31
CA PRO A 274 1.91 -7.11 -33.10
C PRO A 274 2.43 -6.23 -31.97
N SER A 275 3.10 -5.11 -32.28
CA SER A 275 3.64 -4.18 -31.29
C SER A 275 2.56 -3.46 -30.46
N LEU A 276 1.32 -3.44 -30.92
CA LEU A 276 0.20 -2.81 -30.21
C LEU A 276 -0.54 -3.75 -29.27
N VAL A 277 -0.22 -5.05 -29.31
CA VAL A 277 -0.86 -6.07 -28.50
C VAL A 277 0.11 -6.57 -27.45
N LYS A 278 -0.33 -6.64 -26.20
CA LYS A 278 0.46 -7.17 -25.08
C LYS A 278 -0.31 -8.26 -24.37
N THR A 279 0.37 -9.33 -24.00
CA THR A 279 -0.15 -10.30 -23.04
C THR A 279 0.01 -9.72 -21.64
N VAL A 280 -1.11 -9.57 -20.94
CA VAL A 280 -1.19 -9.07 -19.57
C VAL A 280 -1.51 -10.24 -18.65
N GLU A 281 -0.74 -10.37 -17.58
CA GLU A 281 -1.09 -11.24 -16.45
C GLU A 281 -2.03 -10.48 -15.53
N GLN A 282 -3.29 -10.90 -15.52
CA GLN A 282 -4.28 -10.41 -14.59
C GLN A 282 -4.23 -11.24 -13.30
N PRO A 283 -4.06 -10.61 -12.13
CA PRO A 283 -4.18 -11.31 -10.86
C PRO A 283 -5.63 -11.77 -10.66
N ILE A 284 -5.80 -13.03 -10.26
CA ILE A 284 -7.08 -13.54 -9.77
C ILE A 284 -7.10 -13.26 -8.27
N ALA A 285 -7.93 -12.31 -7.85
CA ALA A 285 -8.18 -12.09 -6.43
C ALA A 285 -8.90 -13.32 -5.88
N ALA A 286 -8.40 -13.91 -4.79
CA ALA A 286 -9.20 -14.89 -4.05
C ALA A 286 -10.41 -14.15 -3.46
N ASN A 287 -11.59 -14.42 -4.00
CA ASN A 287 -12.85 -13.89 -3.48
C ASN A 287 -13.31 -14.57 -2.16
N GLU A 288 -12.42 -15.27 -1.45
CA GLU A 288 -12.70 -15.75 -0.09
C GLU A 288 -12.14 -14.73 0.89
N VAL A 289 -12.87 -13.62 1.06
CA VAL A 289 -12.79 -12.87 2.31
C VAL A 289 -13.70 -13.62 3.27
N ASP A 290 -13.13 -14.43 4.15
CA ASP A 290 -13.88 -15.02 5.26
C ASP A 290 -14.63 -13.91 6.01
N GLU A 291 -15.85 -14.20 6.49
CA GLU A 291 -16.61 -13.24 7.28
C GLU A 291 -15.77 -12.70 8.46
N PRO A 292 -15.95 -11.43 8.86
CA PRO A 292 -15.17 -10.84 9.94
C PRO A 292 -15.25 -11.70 11.21
N LEU A 293 -14.08 -11.99 11.78
CA LEU A 293 -13.91 -12.89 12.92
C LEU A 293 -14.93 -12.68 14.04
N SER A 294 -15.51 -13.78 14.52
CA SER A 294 -16.35 -13.77 15.71
C SER A 294 -15.54 -13.31 16.94
N GLU A 295 -16.21 -12.72 17.93
CA GLU A 295 -15.55 -12.23 19.16
C GLU A 295 -14.81 -13.35 19.91
N GLU A 296 -15.25 -14.60 19.76
CA GLU A 296 -14.64 -15.78 20.37
C GLU A 296 -13.32 -16.20 19.69
N GLU A 297 -13.20 -16.01 18.37
CA GLU A 297 -11.99 -16.32 17.60
C GLU A 297 -10.88 -15.30 17.88
N LEU A 298 -11.24 -14.02 18.03
CA LEU A 298 -10.30 -12.95 18.39
C LEU A 298 -9.69 -13.11 19.79
N ALA A 299 -10.44 -13.71 20.72
CA ALA A 299 -9.98 -13.94 22.09
C ALA A 299 -8.95 -15.07 22.21
N LYS A 300 -8.87 -15.97 21.22
CA LYS A 300 -7.96 -17.12 21.21
C LYS A 300 -6.54 -16.76 20.73
N GLY A 301 -6.32 -15.54 20.21
CA GLY A 301 -5.02 -15.10 19.71
C GLY A 301 -4.56 -15.78 18.41
N ASP A 302 -5.33 -16.76 17.94
CA ASP A 302 -5.17 -17.41 16.66
C ASP A 302 -5.84 -16.54 15.59
N VAL A 303 -5.06 -15.63 15.01
CA VAL A 303 -5.48 -14.93 13.79
C VAL A 303 -5.55 -15.99 12.69
N PRO A 304 -6.73 -16.27 12.11
CA PRO A 304 -6.79 -17.12 10.93
C PRO A 304 -5.90 -16.49 9.88
N GLN A 305 -5.13 -17.33 9.21
CA GLN A 305 -4.36 -16.88 8.08
C GLN A 305 -5.36 -16.43 7.02
N GLU A 306 -5.61 -15.12 6.93
CA GLU A 306 -6.06 -14.47 5.72
C GLU A 306 -5.00 -14.77 4.67
N THR A 307 -5.10 -15.96 4.11
CA THR A 307 -4.23 -16.36 3.03
C THR A 307 -4.86 -15.68 1.84
N LEU A 308 -4.46 -14.44 1.58
CA LEU A 308 -4.58 -13.82 0.26
C LEU A 308 -3.72 -14.67 -0.68
N VAL A 309 -4.18 -15.88 -0.95
CA VAL A 309 -3.63 -16.71 -2.01
C VAL A 309 -4.11 -16.03 -3.26
N THR A 310 -3.23 -15.33 -3.97
CA THR A 310 -3.47 -15.08 -5.39
C THR A 310 -3.74 -16.45 -5.99
N LYS A 311 -5.00 -16.75 -6.35
CA LYS A 311 -5.44 -18.10 -6.76
C LYS A 311 -4.83 -18.53 -8.11
N GLY A 312 -3.97 -17.67 -8.65
CA GLY A 312 -3.29 -17.76 -9.93
C GLY A 312 -3.29 -16.38 -10.58
N SER A 313 -2.78 -16.34 -11.81
CA SER A 313 -3.02 -15.26 -12.74
C SER A 313 -3.71 -15.83 -13.98
N LYS A 314 -4.53 -15.01 -14.63
CA LYS A 314 -5.10 -15.30 -15.95
C LYS A 314 -4.39 -14.45 -16.97
N THR A 315 -3.98 -15.03 -18.08
CA THR A 315 -3.36 -14.28 -19.18
C THR A 315 -4.42 -13.82 -20.18
N LEU A 316 -4.39 -12.53 -20.52
CA LEU A 316 -5.29 -11.93 -21.50
C LEU A 316 -4.51 -11.00 -22.43
N LYS A 317 -4.92 -10.93 -23.70
CA LYS A 317 -4.33 -9.97 -24.65
C LYS A 317 -5.02 -8.61 -24.53
N SER A 318 -4.23 -7.55 -24.43
CA SER A 318 -4.67 -6.16 -24.30
C SER A 318 -4.12 -5.32 -25.45
N VAL A 319 -4.84 -4.27 -25.85
CA VAL A 319 -4.54 -3.43 -27.01
C VAL A 319 -4.17 -2.01 -26.58
N ASN A 320 -3.08 -1.47 -27.13
CA ASN A 320 -2.73 -0.05 -27.00
C ASN A 320 -3.44 0.79 -28.07
N TYR A 321 -4.71 1.14 -27.83
CA TYR A 321 -5.52 1.94 -28.76
C TYR A 321 -4.93 3.33 -29.03
N ILE A 322 -4.22 3.94 -28.08
CA ILE A 322 -3.64 5.29 -28.26
C ILE A 322 -2.57 5.27 -29.37
N ALA A 323 -1.80 4.19 -29.45
CA ALA A 323 -0.75 4.05 -30.46
C ALA A 323 -1.30 3.76 -31.88
N LEU A 324 -2.60 3.49 -32.05
CA LEU A 324 -3.22 3.46 -33.38
C LEU A 324 -3.37 4.86 -33.99
N ILE A 325 -3.46 5.92 -33.17
CA ILE A 325 -3.74 7.27 -33.64
C ILE A 325 -2.72 7.77 -34.67
N PRO A 326 -1.38 7.68 -34.44
CA PRO A 326 -0.40 8.10 -35.44
C PRO A 326 -0.46 7.29 -36.74
N ILE A 327 -0.79 6.00 -36.67
CA ILE A 327 -0.95 5.14 -37.85
C ILE A 327 -2.17 5.63 -38.65
N LEU A 328 -3.30 5.87 -37.98
CA LEU A 328 -4.51 6.43 -38.61
C LEU A 328 -4.22 7.77 -39.30
N VAL A 329 -3.47 8.67 -38.64
CA VAL A 329 -3.07 9.95 -39.22
C VAL A 329 -2.24 9.74 -40.50
N GLN A 330 -1.24 8.87 -40.47
CA GLN A 330 -0.42 8.57 -41.65
C GLN A 330 -1.27 7.96 -42.77
N GLY A 331 -2.17 7.03 -42.45
CA GLY A 331 -3.06 6.43 -43.45
C GLY A 331 -3.98 7.45 -44.12
N MET A 332 -4.48 8.44 -43.36
CA MET A 332 -5.23 9.56 -43.92
C MET A 332 -4.37 10.45 -44.82
N GLN A 333 -3.10 10.66 -44.48
CA GLN A 333 -2.17 11.42 -45.31
C GLN A 333 -1.87 10.70 -46.63
N GLU A 334 -1.61 9.39 -46.58
CA GLU A 334 -1.42 8.54 -47.76
C GLU A 334 -2.68 8.54 -48.64
N GLN A 335 -3.86 8.36 -48.05
CA GLN A 335 -5.14 8.42 -48.75
C GLN A 335 -5.35 9.79 -49.42
N GLN A 336 -4.99 10.89 -48.74
CA GLN A 336 -5.12 12.23 -49.30
C GLN A 336 -4.17 12.46 -50.48
N ALA A 337 -2.98 11.84 -50.46
CA ALA A 337 -2.05 11.88 -51.57
C ALA A 337 -2.59 11.13 -52.80
N GLU A 338 -3.17 9.94 -52.61
CA GLU A 338 -3.83 9.19 -53.69
C GLU A 338 -5.00 9.96 -54.31
N ILE A 339 -5.85 10.57 -53.47
CA ILE A 339 -6.97 11.40 -53.95
C ILE A 339 -6.47 12.58 -54.79
N LYS A 340 -5.36 13.21 -54.38
CA LYS A 340 -4.77 14.33 -55.12
C LYS A 340 -4.25 13.86 -56.48
N ALA A 341 -3.51 12.75 -56.52
CA ALA A 341 -2.99 12.17 -57.76
C ALA A 341 -4.13 11.81 -58.74
N GLN A 342 -5.20 11.16 -58.24
CA GLN A 342 -6.37 10.81 -59.06
C GLN A 342 -7.09 12.05 -59.61
N ARG A 343 -7.17 13.15 -58.85
CA ARG A 343 -7.77 14.40 -59.33
C ARG A 343 -6.95 15.05 -60.44
N GLU A 344 -5.64 15.04 -60.30
CA GLU A 344 -4.73 15.56 -61.33
C GLU A 344 -4.84 14.76 -62.63
N GLU A 345 -4.94 13.43 -62.53
CA GLU A 345 -5.18 12.54 -63.67
C GLU A 345 -6.53 12.81 -64.35
N ILE A 346 -7.62 12.92 -63.58
CA ILE A 346 -8.94 13.24 -64.11
C ILE A 346 -8.94 14.57 -64.85
N GLU A 347 -8.26 15.60 -64.31
CA GLU A 347 -8.16 16.91 -64.95
C GLU A 347 -7.36 16.86 -66.25
N ALA A 348 -6.26 16.10 -66.28
CA ALA A 348 -5.48 15.88 -67.50
C ALA A 348 -6.31 15.16 -68.57
N LEU A 349 -7.07 14.12 -68.18
CA LEU A 349 -7.94 13.39 -69.08
C LEU A 349 -9.08 14.26 -69.63
N ARG A 350 -9.63 15.17 -68.83
CA ARG A 350 -10.65 16.14 -69.27
C ARG A 350 -10.11 17.08 -70.34
N LYS A 351 -8.92 17.64 -70.14
CA LYS A 351 -8.28 18.51 -71.14
C LYS A 351 -8.05 17.80 -72.47
N LEU A 352 -7.59 16.55 -72.43
CA LEU A 352 -7.40 15.74 -73.65
C LEU A 352 -8.71 15.44 -74.40
N LEU A 353 -9.84 15.41 -73.71
CA LEU A 353 -11.15 15.22 -74.34
C LEU A 353 -11.71 16.52 -74.93
N GLU A 354 -11.42 17.68 -74.32
CA GLU A 354 -11.83 19.01 -74.83
C GLU A 354 -11.02 19.45 -76.06
N GLU A 355 -9.83 18.90 -76.27
CA GLU A 355 -8.98 19.17 -77.43
C GLU A 355 -9.30 18.30 -78.68
N LYS A 356 -10.28 17.38 -78.58
CA LYS A 356 -10.77 16.54 -79.69
C LYS A 356 -12.13 16.99 -80.17
#